data_AF-A0A3N2E577-F1
#
_entry.id   AF-A0A3N2E577-F1
#
_cell.length_a   1.000
_cell.length_b   1.000
_cell.length_c   1.000
_cell.angle_alpha   90.00
_cell.angle_beta   90.00
_cell.angle_gamma   90.00
#
_symmetry.space_group_name_H-M   'P 1'
#
loop_
_entity.id
_entity.type
_entity.pdbx_description
1 polymer ?
#
loop_
_entity_poly.entity_id
_entity_poly.type
_entity_poly.pdbx_seq_one_letter_code
_entity_poly.pdbx_strand_id
1 'polypeptide(L)'
;MHFDTATRQRWMSVLAHSEPQELEARMQTLKLAPSYELIRTPETGLVQLQARMGGIGDRFFAGDATLTRAAVRLADGTIGYSWILGRDRPHAERCATVDALMQSPHHFHTLMETLITPLEAQRSARIEARRAEVNASRVDFFTLVRGDNA
;
A
#
# COMPACT_ATOMS: atom_id res chain seq x y z
N MET A 1 6.83 -8.36 21.04
CA MET A 1 5.98 -7.15 20.98
C MET A 1 4.78 -7.52 20.14
N HIS A 2 3.57 -7.42 20.69
CA HIS A 2 2.34 -7.71 19.95
C HIS A 2 1.81 -6.37 19.44
N PHE A 3 1.85 -6.15 18.13
CA PHE A 3 1.20 -5.02 17.47
C PHE A 3 -0.29 -5.36 17.29
N ASP A 4 -1.15 -4.36 17.23
CA ASP A 4 -2.56 -4.58 16.95
C ASP A 4 -2.82 -4.81 15.44
N THR A 5 -4.02 -5.27 15.10
CA THR A 5 -4.37 -5.58 13.71
C THR A 5 -4.31 -4.32 12.82
N ALA A 6 -4.71 -3.17 13.34
CA ALA A 6 -4.71 -1.91 12.60
C ALA A 6 -3.29 -1.46 12.21
N THR A 7 -2.31 -1.64 13.11
CA THR A 7 -0.91 -1.33 12.82
C THR A 7 -0.39 -2.19 11.67
N ARG A 8 -0.69 -3.49 11.65
CA ARG A 8 -0.30 -4.37 10.54
C ARG A 8 -0.98 -4.00 9.24
N GLN A 9 -2.28 -3.74 9.27
CA GLN A 9 -3.04 -3.28 8.10
C GLN A 9 -2.45 -2.00 7.51
N ARG A 10 -2.01 -1.06 8.35
CA ARG A 10 -1.38 0.19 7.90
C ARG A 10 -0.11 -0.07 7.09
N TRP A 11 0.88 -0.80 7.63
CA TRP A 11 2.12 -1.01 6.87
C TRP A 11 1.89 -1.87 5.63
N MET A 12 1.00 -2.86 5.68
CA MET A 12 0.67 -3.67 4.50
C MET A 12 0.04 -2.83 3.39
N SER A 13 -0.86 -1.88 3.76
CA SER A 13 -1.44 -0.93 2.82
C SER A 13 -0.40 0.00 2.20
N VAL A 14 0.55 0.50 3.01
CA VAL A 14 1.65 1.35 2.52
C VAL A 14 2.52 0.58 1.53
N LEU A 15 2.91 -0.64 1.86
CA LEU A 15 3.72 -1.50 0.99
C LEU A 15 3.00 -1.79 -0.34
N ALA A 16 1.72 -2.15 -0.28
CA ALA A 16 0.92 -2.46 -1.48
C ALA A 16 0.69 -1.26 -2.43
N HIS A 17 0.81 -0.03 -1.93
CA HIS A 17 0.70 1.19 -2.73
C HIS A 17 2.04 1.89 -3.00
N SER A 18 3.15 1.30 -2.56
CA SER A 18 4.48 1.85 -2.85
C SER A 18 4.84 1.59 -4.30
N GLU A 19 5.59 2.51 -4.92
CA GLU A 19 6.16 2.22 -6.23
C GLU A 19 7.24 1.14 -6.06
N PRO A 20 7.25 0.07 -6.88
CA PRO A 20 8.17 -1.06 -6.73
C PRO A 20 9.65 -0.65 -6.62
N GLN A 21 10.04 0.36 -7.40
CA GLN A 21 11.40 0.89 -7.45
C GLN A 21 11.76 1.71 -6.20
N GLU A 22 10.80 2.44 -5.63
CA GLU A 22 11.00 3.21 -4.39
C GLU A 22 11.22 2.27 -3.20
N LEU A 23 10.40 1.21 -3.09
CA LEU A 23 10.58 0.21 -2.05
C LEU A 23 11.94 -0.49 -2.19
N GLU A 24 12.30 -0.92 -3.40
CA GLU A 24 13.57 -1.58 -3.67
C GLU A 24 14.78 -0.68 -3.32
N ALA A 25 14.79 0.57 -3.77
CA ALA A 25 15.86 1.52 -3.47
C ALA A 25 16.01 1.79 -1.97
N ARG A 26 14.89 1.91 -1.24
CA ARG A 26 14.91 2.08 0.22
C ARG A 26 15.44 0.85 0.93
N MET A 27 15.02 -0.35 0.53
CA MET A 27 15.55 -1.60 1.10
C MET A 27 17.06 -1.72 0.89
N GLN A 28 17.56 -1.36 -0.29
CA GLN A 28 18.99 -1.35 -0.59
C GLN A 28 19.76 -0.33 0.27
N THR A 29 19.22 0.88 0.43
CA THR A 29 19.82 1.94 1.26
C THR A 29 19.89 1.54 2.74
N LEU A 30 18.84 0.89 3.23
CA LEU A 30 18.78 0.34 4.59
C LEU A 30 19.58 -0.96 4.75
N LYS A 31 20.19 -1.48 3.66
CA LYS A 31 20.93 -2.74 3.61
C LYS A 31 20.12 -3.92 4.17
N LEU A 32 18.81 -3.92 3.89
CA LEU A 32 17.92 -4.99 4.33
C LEU A 32 18.16 -6.24 3.48
N ALA A 33 18.91 -7.18 4.06
CA ALA A 33 19.20 -8.48 3.45
C ALA A 33 18.81 -9.63 4.41
N PRO A 34 17.52 -9.76 4.78
CA PRO A 34 17.08 -10.85 5.63
C PRO A 34 17.19 -12.19 4.91
N SER A 35 17.58 -13.24 5.64
CA SER A 35 17.45 -14.62 5.17
C SER A 35 16.02 -15.11 5.40
N TYR A 36 15.40 -15.66 4.36
CA TYR A 36 14.04 -16.19 4.40
C TYR A 36 13.83 -17.35 3.43
N GLU A 37 12.82 -18.16 3.72
CA GLU A 37 12.29 -19.21 2.85
C GLU A 37 11.03 -18.71 2.14
N LEU A 38 10.87 -19.01 0.85
CA LEU A 38 9.61 -18.84 0.14
C LEU A 38 8.65 -19.97 0.49
N ILE A 39 7.69 -19.71 1.36
CA ILE A 39 6.60 -20.66 1.63
C ILE A 39 5.54 -20.64 0.53
N ARG A 40 5.45 -19.52 -0.20
CA ARG A 40 4.69 -19.38 -1.43
C ARG A 40 5.47 -18.47 -2.37
N THR A 41 5.96 -19.05 -3.47
CA THR A 41 6.54 -18.29 -4.57
C THR A 41 5.53 -17.26 -5.09
N PRO A 42 5.96 -16.04 -5.46
CA PRO A 42 5.06 -15.02 -5.99
C PRO A 42 4.21 -15.53 -7.16
N GLU A 43 2.89 -15.49 -6.99
CA GLU A 43 1.92 -16.02 -7.93
C GLU A 43 0.95 -14.92 -8.35
N THR A 44 0.82 -14.72 -9.67
CA THR A 44 -0.08 -13.73 -10.26
C THR A 44 -1.34 -14.42 -10.74
N GLY A 45 -2.49 -13.94 -10.26
CA GLY A 45 -3.82 -14.37 -10.67
C GLY A 45 -4.77 -13.19 -10.76
N LEU A 46 -6.04 -13.44 -10.44
CA LEU A 46 -7.11 -12.44 -10.49
C LEU A 46 -7.77 -12.26 -9.11
N VAL A 47 -8.24 -11.05 -8.86
CA VAL A 47 -9.19 -10.74 -7.79
C VAL A 47 -10.48 -10.23 -8.43
N GLN A 48 -11.59 -10.89 -8.11
CA GLN A 48 -12.91 -10.51 -8.61
C GLN A 48 -13.40 -9.26 -7.87
N LEU A 49 -13.76 -8.23 -8.63
CA LEU A 49 -14.22 -6.96 -8.10
C LEU A 49 -15.71 -7.02 -7.83
N GLN A 50 -16.13 -6.60 -6.63
CA GLN A 50 -17.53 -6.38 -6.29
C GLN A 50 -17.81 -4.88 -6.23
N ALA A 51 -18.77 -4.44 -7.04
CA ALA A 51 -19.32 -3.08 -6.99
C ALA A 51 -20.73 -3.10 -6.37
N ARG A 52 -21.34 -1.92 -6.23
CA ARG A 52 -22.71 -1.74 -5.70
C ARG A 52 -23.56 -0.94 -6.66
N MET A 53 -24.79 -1.41 -6.94
CA MET A 53 -25.75 -0.67 -7.78
C MET A 53 -25.99 0.73 -7.21
N GLY A 54 -25.80 1.78 -8.02
CA GLY A 54 -25.92 3.17 -7.56
C GLY A 54 -24.97 3.55 -6.41
N GLY A 55 -23.85 2.83 -6.22
CA GLY A 55 -22.83 3.09 -5.20
C GLY A 55 -23.16 2.54 -3.80
N ILE A 56 -24.43 2.38 -3.45
CA ILE A 56 -24.88 1.96 -2.10
C ILE A 56 -25.78 0.73 -2.08
N GLY A 57 -26.31 0.31 -3.23
CA GLY A 57 -27.26 -0.79 -3.35
C GLY A 57 -26.63 -2.19 -3.33
N ASP A 58 -27.32 -3.11 -3.99
CA ASP A 58 -26.93 -4.52 -4.05
C ASP A 58 -25.59 -4.74 -4.72
N ARG A 59 -24.88 -5.77 -4.26
CA ARG A 59 -23.57 -6.14 -4.79
C ARG A 59 -23.71 -6.84 -6.13
N PHE A 60 -22.80 -6.53 -7.04
CA PHE A 60 -22.66 -7.25 -8.30
C PHE A 60 -21.17 -7.36 -8.68
N PHE A 61 -20.83 -8.34 -9.53
CA PHE A 61 -19.46 -8.51 -9.99
C PHE A 61 -19.14 -7.55 -11.14
N ALA A 62 -18.06 -6.80 -10.99
CA ALA A 62 -17.61 -5.74 -11.90
C ALA A 62 -16.29 -6.09 -12.58
N GLY A 63 -16.17 -7.35 -13.03
CA GLY A 63 -14.95 -7.90 -13.63
C GLY A 63 -13.87 -8.23 -12.60
N ASP A 64 -12.63 -8.28 -13.07
CA ASP A 64 -11.48 -8.76 -12.32
C ASP A 64 -10.28 -7.81 -12.48
N ALA A 65 -9.41 -7.78 -11.46
CA ALA A 65 -8.11 -7.13 -11.52
C ALA A 65 -6.99 -8.15 -11.32
N THR A 66 -5.81 -7.89 -11.91
CA THR A 66 -4.63 -8.72 -11.63
C THR A 66 -4.18 -8.54 -10.19
N LEU A 67 -3.88 -9.65 -9.52
CA LEU A 67 -3.38 -9.68 -8.14
C LEU A 67 -2.16 -10.60 -8.07
N THR A 68 -1.09 -10.16 -7.42
CA THR A 68 0.06 -11.00 -7.12
C THR A 68 0.17 -11.23 -5.63
N ARG A 69 0.33 -12.49 -5.22
CA ARG A 69 0.46 -12.90 -3.81
C ARG A 69 1.79 -13.58 -3.56
N ALA A 70 2.41 -13.33 -2.42
CA ALA A 70 3.61 -14.02 -1.97
C ALA A 70 3.55 -14.26 -0.46
N ALA A 71 4.31 -15.25 0.01
CA ALA A 71 4.50 -15.46 1.44
C ALA A 71 5.88 -16.01 1.73
N VAL A 72 6.51 -15.49 2.79
CA VAL A 72 7.87 -15.81 3.19
C VAL A 72 7.92 -16.18 4.66
N ARG A 73 8.93 -16.96 5.05
CA ARG A 73 9.21 -17.30 6.44
C ARG A 73 10.65 -16.94 6.80
N LEU A 74 10.81 -16.13 7.85
CA LEU A 74 12.12 -15.78 8.41
C LEU A 74 12.70 -16.96 9.22
N ALA A 75 13.99 -16.89 9.54
CA ALA A 75 14.70 -17.91 10.30
C ALA A 75 14.11 -18.17 11.70
N ASP A 76 13.47 -17.16 12.31
CA ASP A 76 12.78 -17.29 13.61
C ASP A 76 11.36 -17.87 13.51
N GLY A 77 10.94 -18.27 12.31
CA GLY A 77 9.62 -18.83 12.03
C GLY A 77 8.55 -17.79 11.72
N THR A 78 8.85 -16.49 11.82
CA THR A 78 7.90 -15.42 11.50
C THR A 78 7.49 -15.47 10.03
N ILE A 79 6.19 -15.41 9.77
CA ILE A 79 5.64 -15.47 8.42
C ILE A 79 5.12 -14.10 7.99
N GLY A 80 5.59 -13.64 6.84
CA GLY A 80 5.08 -12.43 6.18
C GLY A 80 4.30 -12.75 4.92
N TYR A 81 3.35 -11.88 4.59
CA TYR A 81 2.43 -12.05 3.48
C TYR A 81 2.32 -10.79 2.63
N SER A 82 1.97 -10.97 1.36
CA SER A 82 1.54 -9.89 0.50
C SER A 82 0.42 -10.33 -0.44
N TRP A 83 -0.48 -9.39 -0.71
CA TRP A 83 -1.41 -9.40 -1.82
C TRP A 83 -1.42 -7.99 -2.41
N ILE A 84 -0.89 -7.84 -3.61
CA ILE A 84 -0.74 -6.55 -4.28
C ILE A 84 -1.43 -6.57 -5.63
N LEU A 85 -2.02 -5.42 -6.02
CA LEU A 85 -2.54 -5.28 -7.37
C LEU A 85 -1.40 -5.30 -8.39
N GLY A 86 -1.66 -5.87 -9.56
CA GLY A 86 -0.68 -5.98 -10.64
C GLY A 86 0.01 -7.34 -10.69
N ARG A 87 1.16 -7.35 -11.37
CA ARG A 87 1.87 -8.56 -11.81
C ARG A 87 3.34 -8.60 -11.40
N ASP A 88 3.77 -7.66 -10.57
CA ASP A 88 5.16 -7.51 -10.14
C ASP A 88 5.48 -8.53 -9.03
N ARG A 89 6.08 -9.64 -9.44
CA ARG A 89 6.45 -10.75 -8.55
C ARG A 89 7.58 -10.37 -7.57
N PRO A 90 8.70 -9.76 -8.00
CA PRO A 90 9.71 -9.25 -7.07
C PRO A 90 9.15 -8.27 -6.03
N HIS A 91 8.24 -7.39 -6.43
CA HIS A 91 7.62 -6.46 -5.50
C HIS A 91 6.74 -7.16 -4.47
N ALA A 92 5.90 -8.12 -4.89
CA ALA A 92 5.10 -8.92 -3.95
C ALA A 92 5.99 -9.64 -2.92
N GLU A 93 7.11 -10.21 -3.36
CA GLU A 93 8.06 -10.87 -2.47
C GLU A 93 8.66 -9.88 -1.45
N ARG A 94 9.16 -8.73 -1.91
CA ARG A 94 9.67 -7.67 -1.02
C ARG A 94 8.64 -7.22 0.01
N CYS A 95 7.38 -7.04 -0.39
CA CYS A 95 6.30 -6.68 0.51
C CYS A 95 6.05 -7.74 1.58
N ALA A 96 6.07 -9.03 1.21
CA ALA A 96 5.92 -10.13 2.17
C ALA A 96 7.12 -10.20 3.13
N THR A 97 8.33 -9.98 2.64
CA THR A 97 9.55 -9.93 3.46
C THR A 97 9.52 -8.78 4.47
N VAL A 98 9.09 -7.58 4.05
CA VAL A 98 8.95 -6.45 4.97
C VAL A 98 7.82 -6.69 5.98
N ASP A 99 6.68 -7.26 5.57
CA ASP A 99 5.63 -7.66 6.52
C ASP A 99 6.15 -8.65 7.58
N ALA A 100 7.02 -9.61 7.22
CA ALA A 100 7.65 -10.49 8.19
C ALA A 100 8.57 -9.72 9.16
N LEU A 101 9.43 -8.84 8.62
CA LEU A 101 10.36 -8.05 9.43
C LEU A 101 9.65 -7.11 10.40
N MET A 102 8.57 -6.46 9.96
CA MET A 102 7.78 -5.54 10.80
C MET A 102 7.20 -6.22 12.05
N GLN A 103 7.03 -7.54 12.04
CA GLN A 103 6.52 -8.28 13.19
C GLN A 103 7.59 -8.52 14.27
N SER A 104 8.87 -8.36 13.92
CA SER A 104 10.00 -8.48 14.84
C SER A 104 10.14 -7.21 15.70
N PRO A 105 10.18 -7.32 17.04
CA PRO A 105 10.38 -6.17 17.93
C PRO A 105 11.66 -5.39 17.65
N HIS A 106 12.70 -6.09 17.18
CA HIS A 106 13.99 -5.50 16.82
C HIS A 106 13.89 -4.55 15.62
N HIS A 107 13.04 -4.87 14.65
CA HIS A 107 12.95 -4.13 13.39
C HIS A 107 11.79 -3.13 13.37
N PHE A 108 10.73 -3.39 14.14
CA PHE A 108 9.47 -2.65 14.06
C PHE A 108 9.65 -1.12 14.08
N HIS A 109 10.28 -0.58 15.12
CA HIS A 109 10.43 0.87 15.27
C HIS A 109 11.26 1.48 14.15
N THR A 110 12.43 0.91 13.87
CA THR A 110 13.33 1.39 12.84
C THR A 110 12.69 1.36 11.46
N LEU A 111 12.03 0.27 11.08
CA LEU A 111 11.38 0.17 9.77
C LEU A 111 10.12 1.04 9.68
N MET A 112 9.38 1.21 10.77
CA MET A 112 8.25 2.14 10.78
C MET A 112 8.71 3.57 10.47
N GLU A 113 9.81 4.01 11.09
CA GLU A 113 10.36 5.35 10.92
C GLU A 113 11.08 5.55 9.58
N THR A 114 11.89 4.59 9.16
CA THR A 114 12.82 4.75 8.03
C THR A 114 12.29 4.22 6.70
N LEU A 115 11.25 3.38 6.71
CA LEU A 115 10.69 2.75 5.53
C LEU A 115 9.19 3.07 5.34
N ILE A 116 8.35 2.72 6.33
CA ILE A 116 6.88 2.84 6.18
C ILE A 116 6.44 4.30 6.17
N THR A 117 6.82 5.09 7.17
CA THR A 117 6.43 6.50 7.28
C THR A 117 6.87 7.32 6.05
N PRO A 118 8.10 7.17 5.52
CA PRO A 118 8.53 7.88 4.32
C PRO A 118 7.76 7.46 3.05
N LEU A 119 7.46 6.17 2.87
CA LEU A 119 6.66 5.70 1.73
C LEU A 119 5.22 6.24 1.78
N GLU A 120 4.63 6.27 2.97
CA GLU A 120 3.30 6.83 3.20
C GLU A 120 3.26 8.34 2.91
N ALA A 121 4.29 9.08 3.36
CA ALA A 121 4.43 10.50 3.09
C ALA A 121 4.60 10.80 1.58
N GLN A 122 5.41 10.01 0.87
CA GLN A 122 5.56 10.12 -0.59
C GLN A 122 4.25 9.89 -1.33
N ARG A 123 3.50 8.85 -0.96
CA ARG A 123 2.17 8.58 -1.53
C ARG A 123 1.21 9.73 -1.27
N SER A 124 1.20 10.25 -0.04
CA SER A 124 0.32 11.37 0.35
C SER A 124 0.65 12.63 -0.46
N ALA A 125 1.93 12.95 -0.64
CA ALA A 125 2.37 14.06 -1.46
C ALA A 125 1.94 13.92 -2.93
N ARG A 126 2.05 12.72 -3.52
CA ARG A 126 1.56 12.46 -4.89
C ARG A 126 0.05 12.66 -5.01
N ILE A 127 -0.71 12.21 -4.02
CA ILE A 127 -2.17 12.39 -3.97
C ILE A 127 -2.54 13.87 -3.89
N GLU A 128 -1.89 14.64 -3.01
CA GLU A 128 -2.15 16.07 -2.86
C GLU A 128 -1.75 16.88 -4.10
N ALA A 129 -0.60 16.57 -4.72
CA ALA A 129 -0.20 17.18 -5.98
C ALA A 129 -1.25 16.94 -7.07
N ARG A 130 -1.73 15.70 -7.21
CA ARG A 130 -2.77 15.37 -8.18
C ARG A 130 -4.11 16.05 -7.86
N ARG A 131 -4.47 16.18 -6.59
CA ARG A 131 -5.68 16.91 -6.16
C ARG A 131 -5.60 18.39 -6.55
N ALA A 132 -4.44 19.03 -6.37
CA ALA A 132 -4.23 20.41 -6.76
C ALA A 132 -4.41 20.62 -8.27
N GLU A 133 -3.84 19.73 -9.10
CA GLU A 133 -4.04 19.74 -10.56
C GLU A 133 -5.53 19.60 -10.95
N VAL A 134 -6.26 18.67 -10.31
CA VAL A 134 -7.68 18.43 -10.60
C VAL A 134 -8.54 19.62 -10.16
N ASN A 135 -8.23 20.26 -9.02
CA ASN A 135 -8.99 21.42 -8.55
C ASN A 135 -8.96 22.60 -9.52
N ALA A 136 -7.93 22.71 -10.37
CA ALA A 136 -7.86 23.74 -11.40
C ALA A 136 -8.94 23.60 -12.49
N SER A 137 -9.62 22.44 -12.59
CA SER A 137 -10.73 22.22 -13.53
C SER A 137 -12.12 22.37 -12.88
N ARG A 138 -12.19 22.82 -11.61
CA ARG A 138 -13.46 23.04 -10.93
C ARG A 138 -14.21 24.21 -11.56
N VAL A 139 -15.49 24.00 -11.90
CA VAL A 139 -16.37 25.06 -12.38
C VAL A 139 -16.98 25.78 -11.18
N ASP A 140 -16.58 27.04 -10.96
CA ASP A 140 -17.15 27.90 -9.92
C ASP A 140 -18.37 28.64 -10.47
N PHE A 141 -19.56 28.38 -9.91
CA PHE A 141 -20.84 28.98 -10.37
C PHE A 141 -21.17 30.31 -9.71
N PHE A 142 -20.78 30.49 -8.45
CA PHE A 142 -21.06 31.69 -7.67
C PHE A 142 -19.81 32.09 -6.91
N THR A 143 -19.51 33.38 -6.90
CA THR A 143 -18.51 33.98 -6.03
C THR A 143 -19.23 34.95 -5.10
N LEU A 144 -18.90 34.91 -3.81
CA LEU A 144 -19.54 35.79 -2.82
C LEU A 144 -19.13 37.24 -3.10
N VAL A 145 -20.10 38.09 -3.44
CA VAL A 145 -19.91 39.55 -3.55
C VAL A 145 -20.60 40.22 -2.37
N ARG A 146 -19.95 41.19 -1.71
CA ARG A 146 -20.62 42.03 -0.69
C ARG A 146 -21.23 43.25 -1.38
N GLY A 147 -22.56 43.34 -1.33
CA GLY A 147 -23.35 44.52 -1.71
C GLY A 147 -24.20 44.30 -2.96
N ASP A 148 -25.47 43.93 -2.75
CA ASP A 148 -26.53 44.22 -3.71
C ASP A 148 -27.34 45.39 -3.13
N ASN A 149 -27.56 46.45 -3.92
CA ASN A 149 -28.21 47.67 -3.48
C ASN A 149 -29.67 47.42 -3.07
N ALA A 150 -30.12 48.12 -2.02
CA ALA A 150 -31.53 48.27 -1.66
C ALA A 150 -32.25 49.21 -2.65
#